data_AF-A0A0D2PUG0-F1
#
_entry.id   AF-A0A0D2PUG0-F1
#
_cell.length_a   1.000
_cell.length_b   1.000
_cell.length_c   1.000
_cell.angle_alpha   90.00
_cell.angle_beta   90.00
_cell.angle_gamma   90.00
#
_symmetry.space_group_name_H-M   'P 1'
#
loop_
_entity.id
_entity.type
_entity.pdbx_description
1 polymer ?
#
loop_
_entity_poly.entity_id
_entity_poly.type
_entity_poly.pdbx_seq_one_letter_code
_entity_poly.pdbx_strand_id
1 'polypeptide(L)'
;MGWNPYNAFLCNTNETQYRAAAQSLISLGLRDLGYQYVNLDCGWQGKTRNATGGFTWDTSTIPSGIPALASFVHGLGLKFGVYSDGGVFACDFVGGTAHYLGSLGHETSDAATFASWGADYLKYDNCYAVNSTDFVDDNPPISIEAHYVTMRDALAATNRPIVFSICEWGVQDPARWPASDVGNSWRISNDIGPPASWDNLFRIINQLVPITQFAHPGAWNDLDLLEVGNAGLTAAEQQTHFAFWAAAKSPLFISTDLTVPAAQTLAILKNPRIIALNDALGAPISFRRRYTNDHDVWAGPLADGSTVAVVVNWQNASRTLALDLADAGFAAATATDLITGAALGPVRGTLTAPVAAHGALVLQLTAGVPAPAPAFTYYAAAGPGAVLAGGAAPRVVNGSATVVGFVGNGGTLTLTGVDGGAAGGTKLLAVDYINADVVFSDTACSNCRNAFFSVNGGAAVQAQMPLSGQSWDIVFAGYRLALPGFLPGAVNSVQIGNPSAFAPDFLRVGVAA
;
A
#
# COMPACT_ATOMS: atom_id res chain seq x y z
N MET A 1 -9.73 12.62 3.18
CA MET A 1 -10.02 12.55 1.73
C MET A 1 -9.99 13.95 1.16
N GLY A 2 -9.51 14.16 -0.07
CA GLY A 2 -9.38 15.49 -0.66
C GLY A 2 -8.93 15.46 -2.11
N TRP A 3 -8.28 16.53 -2.54
CA TRP A 3 -7.68 16.69 -3.85
C TRP A 3 -6.25 17.22 -3.72
N ASN A 4 -5.34 16.66 -4.52
CA ASN A 4 -3.95 17.07 -4.67
C ASN A 4 -3.64 17.16 -6.18
N PRO A 5 -2.90 18.16 -6.68
CA PRO A 5 -2.70 18.35 -8.11
C PRO A 5 -1.69 17.41 -8.78
N TYR A 6 -0.79 16.77 -8.04
CA TYR A 6 0.50 16.29 -8.57
C TYR A 6 0.37 15.38 -9.80
N ASN A 7 -0.46 14.34 -9.78
CA ASN A 7 -0.55 13.40 -10.91
C ASN A 7 -1.23 14.02 -12.15
N ALA A 8 -2.04 15.07 -11.99
CA ALA A 8 -2.69 15.76 -13.10
C ALA A 8 -1.81 16.85 -13.71
N PHE A 9 -1.01 17.54 -12.88
CA PHE A 9 -0.37 18.80 -13.25
C PHE A 9 1.13 18.87 -12.94
N LEU A 10 1.70 17.84 -12.33
CA LEU A 10 3.05 17.84 -11.76
C LEU A 10 3.23 19.08 -10.87
N CYS A 11 4.42 19.69 -10.91
CA CYS A 11 4.68 20.92 -10.17
C CYS A 11 4.28 22.21 -10.90
N ASN A 12 3.36 22.15 -11.87
CA ASN A 12 2.98 23.29 -12.71
C ASN A 12 1.60 23.88 -12.38
N THR A 13 1.11 23.68 -11.16
CA THR A 13 -0.23 24.13 -10.75
C THR A 13 -0.22 25.59 -10.31
N ASN A 14 -1.09 26.40 -10.91
CA ASN A 14 -1.25 27.82 -10.57
C ASN A 14 -2.50 28.12 -9.73
N GLU A 15 -2.61 29.34 -9.21
CA GLU A 15 -3.72 29.77 -8.36
C GLU A 15 -5.11 29.56 -8.99
N THR A 16 -5.26 29.79 -10.30
CA THR A 16 -6.54 29.59 -10.99
C THR A 16 -6.96 28.14 -10.94
N GLN A 17 -6.02 27.21 -11.15
CA GLN A 17 -6.29 25.77 -11.07
C GLN A 17 -6.65 25.33 -9.65
N TYR A 18 -5.94 25.82 -8.62
CA TYR A 18 -6.29 25.54 -7.22
C TYR A 18 -7.71 26.00 -6.87
N ARG A 19 -8.07 27.22 -7.30
CA ARG A 19 -9.42 27.77 -7.07
C ARG A 19 -10.49 26.96 -7.82
N ALA A 20 -10.22 26.59 -9.06
CA ALA A 20 -11.13 25.79 -9.87
C ALA A 20 -11.35 24.39 -9.27
N ALA A 21 -10.28 23.71 -8.84
CA ALA A 21 -10.39 22.41 -8.18
C ALA A 21 -11.21 22.48 -6.88
N ALA A 22 -10.96 23.49 -6.04
CA ALA A 22 -11.73 23.72 -4.82
C ALA A 22 -13.23 23.95 -5.10
N GLN A 23 -13.56 24.73 -6.14
CA GLN A 23 -14.94 24.92 -6.57
C GLN A 23 -15.56 23.63 -7.14
N SER A 24 -14.80 22.85 -7.90
CA SER A 24 -15.24 21.57 -8.47
C SER A 24 -15.57 20.55 -7.40
N LEU A 25 -14.83 20.50 -6.27
CA LEU A 25 -15.19 19.63 -5.15
C LEU A 25 -16.61 19.90 -4.64
N ILE A 26 -17.08 21.15 -4.72
CA ILE A 26 -18.45 21.52 -4.34
C ILE A 26 -19.42 21.25 -5.47
N SER A 27 -19.17 21.79 -6.67
CA SER A 27 -20.13 21.72 -7.78
C SER A 27 -20.40 20.29 -8.25
N LEU A 28 -19.41 19.39 -8.08
CA LEU A 28 -19.54 17.96 -8.37
C LEU A 28 -20.13 17.16 -7.19
N GLY A 29 -20.35 17.79 -6.03
CA GLY A 29 -20.88 17.16 -4.82
C GLY A 29 -19.91 16.21 -4.12
N LEU A 30 -18.60 16.33 -4.38
CA LEU A 30 -17.56 15.51 -3.76
C LEU A 30 -17.33 15.90 -2.29
N ARG A 31 -17.42 17.20 -1.97
CA ARG A 31 -17.29 17.69 -0.58
C ARG A 31 -18.28 16.98 0.35
N ASP A 32 -19.52 16.84 -0.08
CA ASP A 32 -20.59 16.25 0.74
C ASP A 32 -20.41 14.73 0.93
N LEU A 33 -19.52 14.10 0.16
CA LEU A 33 -19.08 12.72 0.32
C LEU A 33 -17.79 12.58 1.16
N GLY A 34 -17.25 13.69 1.68
CA GLY A 34 -16.10 13.70 2.58
C GLY A 34 -14.77 14.16 1.96
N TYR A 35 -14.74 14.53 0.68
CA TYR A 35 -13.55 15.13 0.05
C TYR A 35 -13.38 16.59 0.48
N GLN A 36 -12.62 16.81 1.56
CA GLN A 36 -12.58 18.10 2.25
C GLN A 36 -11.28 18.87 2.07
N TYR A 37 -10.18 18.21 1.71
CA TYR A 37 -8.86 18.87 1.61
C TYR A 37 -8.56 19.31 0.18
N VAL A 38 -7.98 20.51 0.04
CA VAL A 38 -7.34 21.00 -1.20
C VAL A 38 -5.89 21.27 -0.86
N ASN A 39 -5.00 20.40 -1.33
CA ASN A 39 -3.58 20.47 -1.02
C ASN A 39 -2.80 21.14 -2.15
N LEU A 40 -1.83 21.98 -1.79
CA LEU A 40 -0.72 22.28 -2.68
C LEU A 40 0.18 21.03 -2.79
N ASP A 41 0.85 20.89 -3.92
CA ASP A 41 1.99 19.99 -4.12
C ASP A 41 3.15 20.79 -4.72
N CYS A 42 4.27 20.16 -5.09
CA CYS A 42 5.50 20.83 -5.54
C CYS A 42 5.29 22.01 -6.52
N GLY A 43 6.22 22.98 -6.51
CA GLY A 43 6.28 24.09 -7.48
C GLY A 43 5.60 25.40 -7.05
N TRP A 44 4.94 25.43 -5.88
CA TRP A 44 4.37 26.65 -5.32
C TRP A 44 5.37 27.47 -4.49
N GLN A 45 6.43 26.84 -4.02
CA GLN A 45 7.36 27.42 -3.05
C GLN A 45 8.21 28.52 -3.67
N GLY A 46 8.62 29.48 -2.83
CA GLY A 46 9.67 30.42 -3.21
C GLY A 46 11.05 29.74 -3.22
N LYS A 47 12.06 30.48 -3.71
CA LYS A 47 13.46 30.04 -3.72
C LYS A 47 14.31 30.67 -2.61
N THR A 48 13.76 31.67 -1.93
CA THR A 48 14.48 32.43 -0.89
C THR A 48 13.55 32.72 0.27
N ARG A 49 14.05 32.55 1.49
CA ARG A 49 13.34 32.92 2.72
C ARG A 49 13.13 34.44 2.78
N ASN A 50 12.12 34.88 3.53
CA ASN A 50 11.90 36.31 3.76
C ASN A 50 12.95 36.89 4.73
N ALA A 51 12.90 38.20 4.97
CA ALA A 51 13.87 38.90 5.82
C ALA A 51 13.93 38.41 7.28
N THR A 52 12.89 37.72 7.76
CA THR A 52 12.85 37.11 9.10
C THR A 52 13.15 35.61 9.08
N GLY A 53 13.58 35.06 7.95
CA GLY A 53 13.89 33.63 7.79
C GLY A 53 12.68 32.72 7.52
N GLY A 54 11.47 33.28 7.37
CA GLY A 54 10.24 32.53 7.15
C GLY A 54 10.10 32.01 5.71
N PHE A 55 9.33 30.93 5.55
CA PHE A 55 8.99 30.31 4.28
C PHE A 55 8.28 31.30 3.33
N THR A 56 8.51 31.16 2.03
CA THR A 56 7.93 32.02 0.99
C THR A 56 7.30 31.18 -0.13
N TRP A 57 6.53 31.83 -1.00
CA TRP A 57 5.90 31.21 -2.17
C TRP A 57 6.33 31.93 -3.45
N ASP A 58 6.12 31.29 -4.59
CA ASP A 58 6.28 31.91 -5.90
C ASP A 58 5.08 32.83 -6.19
N THR A 59 5.31 34.15 -6.16
CA THR A 59 4.27 35.15 -6.41
C THR A 59 3.80 35.20 -7.86
N SER A 60 4.49 34.57 -8.79
CA SER A 60 4.01 34.42 -10.17
C SER A 60 3.02 33.25 -10.29
N THR A 61 3.25 32.16 -9.55
CA THR A 61 2.37 30.99 -9.49
C THR A 61 1.10 31.27 -8.67
N ILE A 62 1.25 31.96 -7.53
CA ILE A 62 0.15 32.31 -6.62
C ILE A 62 0.18 33.81 -6.28
N PRO A 63 -0.28 34.68 -7.22
CA PRO A 63 -0.18 36.13 -7.09
C PRO A 63 -0.97 36.74 -5.92
N SER A 64 -2.07 36.12 -5.48
CA SER A 64 -2.79 36.63 -4.29
C SER A 64 -2.13 36.25 -2.97
N GLY A 65 -1.20 35.29 -3.00
CA GLY A 65 -0.51 34.73 -1.84
C GLY A 65 -1.24 33.58 -1.15
N ILE A 66 -0.45 32.76 -0.46
CA ILE A 66 -0.96 31.56 0.25
C ILE A 66 -2.05 31.88 1.28
N PRO A 67 -1.95 32.94 2.12
CA PRO A 67 -3.02 33.27 3.05
C PRO A 67 -4.37 33.57 2.38
N ALA A 68 -4.35 34.24 1.23
CA ALA A 68 -5.56 34.59 0.50
C ALA A 68 -6.18 33.35 -0.18
N LEU A 69 -5.36 32.44 -0.70
CA LEU A 69 -5.81 31.16 -1.24
C LEU A 69 -6.39 30.26 -0.14
N ALA A 70 -5.71 30.14 1.00
CA ALA A 70 -6.21 29.39 2.15
C ALA A 70 -7.55 29.94 2.66
N SER A 71 -7.67 31.26 2.80
CA SER A 71 -8.93 31.93 3.18
C SER A 71 -10.05 31.66 2.19
N PHE A 72 -9.76 31.61 0.90
CA PHE A 72 -10.74 31.23 -0.12
C PHE A 72 -11.20 29.77 0.04
N VAL A 73 -10.27 28.84 0.22
CA VAL A 73 -10.58 27.41 0.43
C VAL A 73 -11.41 27.22 1.70
N HIS A 74 -11.06 27.88 2.81
CA HIS A 74 -11.86 27.84 4.05
C HIS A 74 -13.24 28.48 3.87
N GLY A 75 -13.35 29.56 3.09
CA GLY A 75 -14.63 30.20 2.76
C GLY A 75 -15.60 29.29 1.99
N LEU A 76 -15.08 28.24 1.36
CA LEU A 76 -15.85 27.18 0.69
C LEU A 76 -16.26 26.03 1.64
N GLY A 77 -15.84 26.08 2.91
CA GLY A 77 -16.02 25.01 3.89
C GLY A 77 -15.09 23.82 3.66
N LEU A 78 -14.00 24.02 2.92
CA LEU A 78 -12.93 23.04 2.69
C LEU A 78 -11.75 23.33 3.62
N LYS A 79 -10.80 22.40 3.65
CA LYS A 79 -9.52 22.48 4.38
C LYS A 79 -8.37 22.68 3.41
N PHE A 80 -7.36 23.42 3.81
CA PHE A 80 -6.23 23.80 2.96
C PHE A 80 -4.96 23.08 3.37
N GLY A 81 -4.24 22.46 2.43
CA GLY A 81 -2.98 21.78 2.70
C GLY A 81 -1.80 22.43 1.99
N VAL A 82 -0.62 22.36 2.62
CA VAL A 82 0.65 22.79 2.03
C VAL A 82 1.59 21.61 1.82
N TYR A 83 2.64 21.84 1.06
CA TYR A 83 3.69 20.86 0.74
C TYR A 83 5.07 21.44 1.04
N SER A 84 5.91 20.69 1.75
CA SER A 84 7.32 21.01 1.95
C SER A 84 8.15 19.72 1.99
N ASP A 85 9.40 19.81 2.41
CA ASP A 85 10.39 18.74 2.29
C ASP A 85 11.30 18.68 3.51
N GLY A 86 11.62 17.47 3.96
CA GLY A 86 12.58 17.16 5.02
C GLY A 86 14.04 17.39 4.65
N GLY A 87 14.35 17.77 3.40
CA GLY A 87 15.67 18.17 2.97
C GLY A 87 15.87 19.67 2.77
N VAL A 88 17.04 20.01 2.20
CA VAL A 88 17.48 21.40 1.99
C VAL A 88 16.61 22.12 0.96
N PHE A 89 16.24 21.41 -0.10
CA PHE A 89 15.33 21.88 -1.14
C PHE A 89 14.17 20.91 -1.28
N ALA A 90 13.05 21.40 -1.79
CA ALA A 90 11.91 20.56 -2.11
C ALA A 90 12.12 19.76 -3.39
N CYS A 91 11.42 18.62 -3.50
CA CYS A 91 11.31 17.92 -4.77
C CYS A 91 10.76 18.82 -5.89
N ASP A 92 11.26 18.62 -7.11
CA ASP A 92 10.78 19.28 -8.32
C ASP A 92 10.82 18.35 -9.54
N PHE A 93 10.00 18.64 -10.54
CA PHE A 93 9.92 17.85 -11.78
C PHE A 93 11.06 18.11 -12.77
N VAL A 94 11.94 19.07 -12.48
CA VAL A 94 13.06 19.46 -13.36
C VAL A 94 14.38 18.88 -12.87
N GLY A 95 14.32 17.74 -12.17
CA GLY A 95 15.47 16.97 -11.73
C GLY A 95 16.32 17.70 -10.69
N GLY A 96 15.68 18.47 -9.81
CA GLY A 96 16.34 19.22 -8.76
C GLY A 96 16.91 20.58 -9.21
N THR A 97 16.60 21.04 -10.42
CA THR A 97 17.18 22.30 -10.92
C THR A 97 16.44 23.55 -10.45
N ALA A 98 15.22 23.42 -9.91
CA ALA A 98 14.46 24.58 -9.47
C ALA A 98 14.93 25.10 -8.11
N HIS A 99 15.43 24.21 -7.24
CA HIS A 99 15.87 24.49 -5.87
C HIS A 99 14.82 25.31 -5.09
N TYR A 100 13.59 24.83 -5.10
CA TYR A 100 12.52 25.34 -4.24
C TYR A 100 12.86 25.11 -2.77
N LEU A 101 12.39 25.99 -1.87
CA LEU A 101 12.69 25.87 -0.44
C LEU A 101 12.23 24.52 0.13
N GLY A 102 13.16 23.81 0.78
CA GLY A 102 12.88 22.75 1.76
C GLY A 102 12.93 23.32 3.18
N SER A 103 12.58 22.49 4.17
CA SER A 103 12.42 22.91 5.57
C SER A 103 13.53 22.43 6.51
N LEU A 104 14.53 21.67 6.02
CA LEU A 104 15.61 21.15 6.87
C LEU A 104 16.34 22.27 7.62
N GLY A 105 16.35 22.18 8.96
CA GLY A 105 16.94 23.17 9.87
C GLY A 105 16.09 24.43 10.11
N HIS A 106 14.89 24.48 9.55
CA HIS A 106 13.94 25.59 9.65
C HIS A 106 12.52 25.14 10.05
N GLU A 107 12.38 23.89 10.52
CA GLU A 107 11.10 23.22 10.75
C GLU A 107 10.21 24.02 11.70
N THR A 108 10.77 24.57 12.79
CA THR A 108 10.02 25.39 13.76
C THR A 108 9.46 26.68 13.13
N SER A 109 10.27 27.41 12.36
CA SER A 109 9.82 28.64 11.70
C SER A 109 8.83 28.36 10.57
N ASP A 110 9.01 27.25 9.87
CA ASP A 110 8.21 26.88 8.71
C ASP A 110 6.84 26.34 9.17
N ALA A 111 6.80 25.49 10.20
CA ALA A 111 5.55 25.09 10.86
C ALA A 111 4.74 26.30 11.35
N ALA A 112 5.39 27.28 12.00
CA ALA A 112 4.72 28.51 12.44
C ALA A 112 4.19 29.33 11.25
N THR A 113 4.95 29.39 10.15
CA THR A 113 4.54 30.07 8.91
C THR A 113 3.32 29.38 8.31
N PHE A 114 3.34 28.06 8.16
CA PHE A 114 2.23 27.28 7.60
C PHE A 114 0.96 27.41 8.47
N ALA A 115 1.10 27.34 9.80
CA ALA A 115 -0.01 27.57 10.72
C ALA A 115 -0.58 28.99 10.58
N SER A 116 0.27 30.02 10.41
CA SER A 116 -0.15 31.41 10.23
C SER A 116 -0.91 31.64 8.92
N TRP A 117 -0.61 30.86 7.87
CA TRP A 117 -1.33 30.89 6.61
C TRP A 117 -2.65 30.10 6.65
N GLY A 118 -2.88 29.33 7.72
CA GLY A 118 -4.09 28.54 7.89
C GLY A 118 -4.00 27.12 7.31
N ALA A 119 -2.81 26.52 7.20
CA ALA A 119 -2.70 25.12 6.79
C ALA A 119 -3.43 24.18 7.76
N ASP A 120 -4.14 23.19 7.22
CA ASP A 120 -4.81 22.09 7.94
C ASP A 120 -4.12 20.74 7.68
N TYR A 121 -3.18 20.73 6.74
CA TYR A 121 -2.47 19.55 6.26
C TYR A 121 -1.06 19.96 5.80
N LEU A 122 -0.06 19.13 6.08
CA LEU A 122 1.29 19.22 5.51
C LEU A 122 1.65 17.87 4.88
N LYS A 123 1.88 17.84 3.56
CA LYS A 123 2.67 16.78 2.90
C LYS A 123 4.15 17.15 3.03
N TYR A 124 4.98 16.23 3.50
CA TYR A 124 6.39 16.49 3.78
C TYR A 124 7.27 15.45 3.10
N ASP A 125 7.91 15.87 2.00
CA ASP A 125 8.73 15.01 1.15
C ASP A 125 10.14 14.76 1.72
N ASN A 126 11.02 14.10 0.94
CA ASN A 126 12.36 13.70 1.37
C ASN A 126 13.49 14.01 0.36
N CYS A 127 13.31 14.90 -0.62
CA CYS A 127 14.39 15.24 -1.54
C CYS A 127 15.49 16.05 -0.83
N TYR A 128 16.76 15.89 -1.21
CA TYR A 128 17.87 16.59 -0.56
C TYR A 128 17.99 16.38 0.95
N ALA A 129 17.54 15.21 1.43
CA ALA A 129 17.56 14.86 2.85
C ALA A 129 18.99 14.84 3.42
N VAL A 130 19.98 14.44 2.63
CA VAL A 130 21.37 14.33 3.09
C VAL A 130 22.12 15.66 2.96
N ASN A 131 22.00 16.32 1.81
CA ASN A 131 22.70 17.55 1.48
C ASN A 131 22.08 18.23 0.25
N SER A 132 22.56 19.43 -0.10
CA SER A 132 22.03 20.26 -1.20
C SER A 132 22.37 19.80 -2.62
N THR A 133 23.06 18.67 -2.79
CA THR A 133 23.49 18.14 -4.10
C THR A 133 22.95 16.76 -4.41
N ASP A 134 22.40 16.08 -3.41
CA ASP A 134 21.89 14.73 -3.50
C ASP A 134 20.36 14.76 -3.59
N PHE A 135 19.82 14.76 -4.81
CA PHE A 135 18.41 15.07 -5.04
C PHE A 135 17.46 14.02 -4.43
N VAL A 136 17.64 12.75 -4.79
CA VAL A 136 16.81 11.63 -4.34
C VAL A 136 17.76 10.49 -3.97
N ASP A 137 17.69 10.03 -2.73
CA ASP A 137 18.46 8.90 -2.20
C ASP A 137 17.49 7.90 -1.57
N ASP A 138 17.41 6.70 -2.15
CA ASP A 138 16.57 5.60 -1.67
C ASP A 138 17.25 4.75 -0.58
N ASN A 139 18.53 5.02 -0.30
CA ASN A 139 19.32 4.40 0.75
C ASN A 139 20.19 5.43 1.49
N PRO A 140 19.57 6.46 2.11
CA PRO A 140 20.30 7.55 2.73
C PRO A 140 21.19 7.04 3.88
N PRO A 141 22.42 7.57 4.05
CA PRO A 141 23.34 7.18 5.12
C PRO A 141 22.96 7.77 6.49
N ILE A 142 21.83 8.46 6.58
CA ILE A 142 21.29 9.11 7.78
C ILE A 142 19.96 8.46 8.18
N SER A 143 19.53 8.65 9.42
CA SER A 143 18.16 8.32 9.81
C SER A 143 17.22 9.45 9.40
N ILE A 144 16.34 9.19 8.43
CA ILE A 144 15.38 10.20 7.95
C ILE A 144 14.22 10.44 8.94
N GLU A 145 13.90 9.44 9.79
CA GLU A 145 12.91 9.55 10.87
C GLU A 145 13.12 10.82 11.71
N ALA A 146 14.37 11.18 12.00
CA ALA A 146 14.71 12.35 12.81
C ALA A 146 14.22 13.68 12.21
N HIS A 147 14.21 13.80 10.88
CA HIS A 147 13.71 15.01 10.20
C HIS A 147 12.20 15.14 10.36
N TYR A 148 11.48 14.02 10.22
CA TYR A 148 10.04 13.97 10.41
C TYR A 148 9.62 14.18 11.85
N VAL A 149 10.34 13.61 12.82
CA VAL A 149 10.13 13.87 14.26
C VAL A 149 10.28 15.36 14.59
N THR A 150 11.31 16.02 14.02
CA THR A 150 11.55 17.45 14.23
C THR A 150 10.39 18.29 13.69
N MET A 151 9.90 17.99 12.48
CA MET A 151 8.74 18.67 11.91
C MET A 151 7.44 18.37 12.68
N ARG A 152 7.21 17.12 13.11
CA ARG A 152 6.07 16.77 13.96
C ARG A 152 6.02 17.64 15.22
N ASP A 153 7.14 17.73 15.94
CA ASP A 153 7.22 18.49 17.19
C ASP A 153 7.02 19.99 16.94
N ALA A 154 7.55 20.50 15.82
CA ALA A 154 7.31 21.88 15.38
C ALA A 154 5.84 22.16 15.07
N LEU A 155 5.14 21.24 14.37
CA LEU A 155 3.70 21.35 14.09
C LEU A 155 2.87 21.31 15.37
N ALA A 156 3.19 20.38 16.28
CA ALA A 156 2.51 20.22 17.56
C ALA A 156 2.67 21.43 18.48
N ALA A 157 3.77 22.17 18.36
CA ALA A 157 4.01 23.42 19.08
C ALA A 157 3.19 24.61 18.56
N THR A 158 2.51 24.47 17.40
CA THR A 158 1.61 25.51 16.88
C THR A 158 0.22 25.41 17.50
N ASN A 159 -0.52 26.53 17.50
CA ASN A 159 -1.92 26.56 17.99
C ASN A 159 -2.94 26.09 16.94
N ARG A 160 -2.49 25.40 15.88
CA ARG A 160 -3.35 24.92 14.79
C ARG A 160 -3.12 23.42 14.56
N PRO A 161 -4.15 22.58 14.68
CA PRO A 161 -4.05 21.18 14.29
C PRO A 161 -3.75 21.06 12.79
N ILE A 162 -2.65 20.40 12.45
CA ILE A 162 -2.22 20.15 11.06
C ILE A 162 -2.03 18.65 10.91
N VAL A 163 -2.74 18.04 9.94
CA VAL A 163 -2.54 16.64 9.59
C VAL A 163 -1.17 16.50 8.93
N PHE A 164 -0.32 15.61 9.45
CA PHE A 164 1.05 15.45 8.98
C PHE A 164 1.20 14.18 8.14
N SER A 165 1.55 14.35 6.87
CA SER A 165 1.71 13.27 5.88
C SER A 165 3.17 13.15 5.50
N ILE A 166 3.77 12.04 5.93
CA ILE A 166 5.15 11.69 5.68
C ILE A 166 5.26 11.15 4.24
N CYS A 167 6.19 11.68 3.47
CA CYS A 167 6.42 11.35 2.07
C CYS A 167 7.92 11.06 1.81
N GLU A 168 8.32 9.88 2.24
CA GLU A 168 9.65 9.30 2.20
C GLU A 168 9.72 8.07 1.27
N TRP A 169 8.62 7.81 0.56
CA TRP A 169 8.50 6.74 -0.44
C TRP A 169 8.70 5.32 0.10
N GLY A 170 8.51 5.15 1.41
CA GLY A 170 8.77 3.92 2.14
C GLY A 170 10.22 3.74 2.58
N VAL A 171 11.12 4.67 2.28
CA VAL A 171 12.54 4.57 2.68
C VAL A 171 12.67 4.41 4.20
N GLN A 172 13.50 3.44 4.62
CA GLN A 172 13.71 3.09 6.04
C GLN A 172 12.45 2.61 6.79
N ASP A 173 11.47 2.03 6.09
CA ASP A 173 10.31 1.31 6.66
C ASP A 173 9.50 2.10 7.70
N PRO A 174 8.88 3.23 7.32
CA PRO A 174 8.25 4.17 8.25
C PRO A 174 7.10 3.61 9.07
N ALA A 175 6.41 2.58 8.56
CA ALA A 175 5.39 1.86 9.30
C ALA A 175 5.93 1.22 10.60
N ARG A 176 7.25 1.00 10.68
CA ARG A 176 7.95 0.37 11.81
C ARG A 176 8.84 1.31 12.61
N TRP A 177 8.77 2.62 12.37
CA TRP A 177 9.53 3.56 13.17
C TRP A 177 9.17 3.43 14.66
N PRO A 178 10.16 3.48 15.59
CA PRO A 178 9.94 3.30 17.02
C PRO A 178 8.90 4.26 17.60
N ALA A 179 8.81 5.45 17.03
CA ALA A 179 7.77 6.42 17.32
C ALA A 179 6.71 6.39 16.22
N SER A 180 6.01 5.27 15.98
CA SER A 180 4.92 5.15 14.99
C SER A 180 3.90 6.29 15.00
N ASP A 181 3.85 7.07 16.08
CA ASP A 181 3.22 8.39 16.19
C ASP A 181 4.09 9.55 15.61
N VAL A 182 4.83 9.34 14.50
CA VAL A 182 5.59 10.44 13.85
C VAL A 182 4.63 11.33 13.07
N GLY A 183 3.70 10.73 12.32
CA GLY A 183 2.76 11.44 11.46
C GLY A 183 1.41 10.75 11.42
N ASN A 184 0.48 11.37 10.72
CA ASN A 184 -0.86 10.83 10.54
C ASN A 184 -0.98 9.87 9.35
N SER A 185 -0.03 9.92 8.43
CA SER A 185 0.14 8.93 7.38
C SER A 185 1.60 8.88 6.93
N TRP A 186 2.01 7.76 6.33
CA TRP A 186 3.35 7.57 5.76
C TRP A 186 3.27 6.89 4.40
N ARG A 187 3.98 7.45 3.41
CA ARG A 187 4.06 6.87 2.07
C ARG A 187 4.79 5.54 2.15
N ILE A 188 4.18 4.49 1.62
CA ILE A 188 4.75 3.13 1.72
C ILE A 188 5.61 2.74 0.51
N SER A 189 5.62 3.58 -0.53
CA SER A 189 6.17 3.26 -1.83
C SER A 189 6.64 4.50 -2.61
N ASN A 190 7.46 4.26 -3.63
CA ASN A 190 7.64 5.21 -4.73
C ASN A 190 6.30 5.60 -5.36
N ASP A 191 6.29 6.74 -6.04
CA ASP A 191 5.11 7.34 -6.66
C ASP A 191 4.31 6.32 -7.49
N ILE A 192 2.98 6.40 -7.40
CA ILE A 192 2.05 5.60 -8.21
C ILE A 192 2.04 6.04 -9.69
N GLY A 193 2.50 7.26 -9.95
CA GLY A 193 2.50 7.90 -11.26
C GLY A 193 2.80 9.40 -11.14
N PRO A 194 2.72 10.15 -12.24
CA PRO A 194 2.40 9.68 -13.59
C PRO A 194 3.61 9.07 -14.34
N PRO A 195 3.38 8.17 -15.33
CA PRO A 195 2.07 7.72 -15.81
C PRO A 195 1.43 6.69 -14.87
N ALA A 196 0.09 6.69 -14.82
CA ALA A 196 -0.65 5.63 -14.15
C ALA A 196 -0.42 4.30 -14.87
N SER A 197 -0.18 3.21 -14.14
CA SER A 197 -0.03 1.87 -14.68
C SER A 197 -0.59 0.81 -13.73
N TRP A 198 -1.05 -0.31 -14.28
CA TRP A 198 -1.51 -1.45 -13.45
C TRP A 198 -0.36 -2.07 -12.64
N ASP A 199 0.86 -2.04 -13.20
CA ASP A 199 2.05 -2.58 -12.55
C ASP A 199 2.43 -1.79 -11.28
N ASN A 200 2.23 -0.45 -11.29
CA ASN A 200 2.41 0.38 -10.11
C ASN A 200 1.47 -0.05 -8.97
N LEU A 201 0.20 -0.38 -9.27
CA LEU A 201 -0.73 -0.88 -8.26
C LEU A 201 -0.25 -2.20 -7.66
N PHE A 202 0.19 -3.14 -8.51
CA PHE A 202 0.72 -4.43 -8.05
C PHE A 202 1.94 -4.26 -7.13
N ARG A 203 2.87 -3.35 -7.50
CA ARG A 203 4.05 -3.00 -6.70
C ARG A 203 3.68 -2.47 -5.32
N ILE A 204 2.75 -1.51 -5.26
CA ILE A 204 2.30 -0.86 -4.01
C ILE A 204 1.56 -1.86 -3.12
N ILE A 205 0.68 -2.68 -3.71
CA ILE A 205 -0.08 -3.71 -2.99
C ILE A 205 0.87 -4.72 -2.33
N ASN A 206 1.94 -5.13 -3.03
CA ASN A 206 2.95 -6.02 -2.45
C ASN A 206 3.77 -5.37 -1.32
N GLN A 207 3.97 -4.05 -1.34
CA GLN A 207 4.56 -3.28 -0.23
C GLN A 207 3.64 -3.16 0.99
N LEU A 208 2.32 -3.15 0.78
CA LEU A 208 1.34 -3.10 1.86
C LEU A 208 1.26 -4.42 2.66
N VAL A 209 1.45 -5.57 2.01
CA VAL A 209 1.28 -6.91 2.61
C VAL A 209 1.84 -7.03 4.04
N PRO A 210 3.10 -6.66 4.33
CA PRO A 210 3.68 -6.86 5.65
C PRO A 210 3.33 -5.76 6.68
N ILE A 211 2.58 -4.72 6.33
CA ILE A 211 2.43 -3.52 7.17
C ILE A 211 0.98 -3.08 7.45
N THR A 212 -0.01 -3.82 6.95
CA THR A 212 -1.43 -3.50 7.20
C THR A 212 -1.76 -3.29 8.68
N GLN A 213 -1.17 -4.07 9.57
CA GLN A 213 -1.42 -4.02 11.02
C GLN A 213 -0.93 -2.75 11.73
N PHE A 214 -0.08 -1.94 11.08
CA PHE A 214 0.42 -0.70 11.67
C PHE A 214 -0.55 0.48 11.47
N ALA A 215 -1.51 0.37 10.56
CA ALA A 215 -2.51 1.41 10.38
C ALA A 215 -3.62 1.31 11.45
N HIS A 216 -4.00 2.47 11.99
CA HIS A 216 -5.07 2.63 12.97
C HIS A 216 -5.61 4.06 12.91
N PRO A 217 -6.75 4.39 13.56
CA PRO A 217 -7.24 5.76 13.63
C PRO A 217 -6.15 6.75 14.03
N GLY A 218 -5.83 7.67 13.10
CA GLY A 218 -4.83 8.71 13.28
C GLY A 218 -3.44 8.41 12.71
N ALA A 219 -3.21 7.22 12.14
CA ALA A 219 -1.94 6.73 11.62
C ALA A 219 -2.19 5.75 10.45
N TRP A 220 -1.93 6.16 9.21
CA TRP A 220 -2.36 5.41 8.02
C TRP A 220 -1.20 5.06 7.08
N ASN A 221 -1.21 3.82 6.56
CA ASN A 221 -0.41 3.47 5.40
C ASN A 221 -0.93 4.29 4.20
N ASP A 222 -0.09 5.18 3.65
CA ASP A 222 -0.40 5.98 2.48
C ASP A 222 0.08 5.26 1.22
N LEU A 223 -0.88 4.73 0.46
CA LEU A 223 -0.65 4.06 -0.82
C LEU A 223 -0.53 5.05 -1.99
N ASP A 224 -0.32 6.33 -1.70
CA ASP A 224 -0.21 7.44 -2.65
C ASP A 224 -1.55 7.87 -3.28
N LEU A 225 -1.48 8.95 -4.06
CA LEU A 225 -2.60 9.65 -4.67
C LEU A 225 -3.46 8.75 -5.60
N LEU A 226 -4.71 9.14 -5.80
CA LEU A 226 -5.61 8.41 -6.71
C LEU A 226 -5.35 8.78 -8.18
N GLU A 227 -5.18 7.75 -9.01
CA GLU A 227 -5.09 7.84 -10.47
C GLU A 227 -6.46 7.72 -11.18
N VAL A 228 -7.55 7.73 -10.42
CA VAL A 228 -8.93 7.61 -10.95
C VAL A 228 -9.27 8.82 -11.81
N GLY A 229 -9.32 8.60 -13.13
CA GLY A 229 -9.61 9.61 -14.15
C GLY A 229 -8.40 10.09 -14.94
N ASN A 230 -7.19 9.69 -14.56
CA ASN A 230 -5.99 9.92 -15.36
C ASN A 230 -5.82 8.84 -16.44
N ALA A 231 -5.04 9.14 -17.47
CA ALA A 231 -4.74 8.20 -18.54
C ALA A 231 -3.76 7.11 -18.06
N GLY A 232 -3.92 5.89 -18.56
CA GLY A 232 -3.03 4.76 -18.28
C GLY A 232 -3.74 3.55 -17.67
N LEU A 233 -4.90 3.76 -17.02
CA LEU A 233 -5.72 2.69 -16.43
C LEU A 233 -7.06 2.53 -17.16
N THR A 234 -7.49 1.28 -17.34
CA THR A 234 -8.82 0.94 -17.80
C THR A 234 -9.89 1.29 -16.76
N ALA A 235 -11.14 1.31 -17.22
CA ALA A 235 -12.34 1.38 -16.39
C ALA A 235 -12.33 0.47 -15.14
N ALA A 236 -11.99 -0.80 -15.36
CA ALA A 236 -12.00 -1.82 -14.32
C ALA A 236 -10.84 -1.63 -13.34
N GLU A 237 -9.66 -1.29 -13.86
CA GLU A 237 -8.47 -1.00 -13.04
C GLU A 237 -8.71 0.21 -12.12
N GLN A 238 -9.32 1.29 -12.62
CA GLN A 238 -9.68 2.45 -11.81
C GLN A 238 -10.70 2.11 -10.70
N GLN A 239 -11.67 1.21 -10.99
CA GLN A 239 -12.62 0.73 -9.98
C GLN A 239 -11.92 -0.12 -8.91
N THR A 240 -11.04 -1.04 -9.33
CA THR A 240 -10.23 -1.86 -8.41
C THR A 240 -9.32 -0.99 -7.55
N HIS A 241 -8.62 -0.03 -8.15
CA HIS A 241 -7.77 0.95 -7.47
C HIS A 241 -8.51 1.66 -6.35
N PHE A 242 -9.64 2.30 -6.68
CA PHE A 242 -10.41 3.07 -5.71
C PHE A 242 -10.94 2.20 -4.57
N ALA A 243 -11.46 1.01 -4.90
CA ALA A 243 -11.97 0.09 -3.90
C ALA A 243 -10.89 -0.46 -2.97
N PHE A 244 -9.73 -0.81 -3.53
CA PHE A 244 -8.62 -1.32 -2.75
C PHE A 244 -8.07 -0.25 -1.79
N TRP A 245 -7.85 0.99 -2.27
CA TRP A 245 -7.36 2.10 -1.44
C TRP A 245 -8.33 2.39 -0.29
N ALA A 246 -9.64 2.42 -0.57
CA ALA A 246 -10.64 2.64 0.47
C ALA A 246 -10.70 1.50 1.49
N ALA A 247 -10.61 0.25 1.05
CA ALA A 247 -10.61 -0.92 1.93
C ALA A 247 -9.33 -1.00 2.79
N ALA A 248 -8.20 -0.55 2.24
CA ALA A 248 -6.90 -0.45 2.92
C ALA A 248 -6.78 0.77 3.85
N LYS A 249 -7.83 1.62 3.94
CA LYS A 249 -7.87 2.86 4.71
C LYS A 249 -6.81 3.88 4.31
N SER A 250 -6.34 3.82 3.07
CA SER A 250 -5.41 4.82 2.53
C SER A 250 -6.08 6.19 2.46
N PRO A 251 -5.34 7.30 2.63
CA PRO A 251 -5.86 8.62 2.28
C PRO A 251 -6.40 8.66 0.83
N LEU A 252 -7.69 8.98 0.66
CA LEU A 252 -8.28 9.14 -0.67
C LEU A 252 -8.12 10.59 -1.16
N PHE A 253 -7.00 10.88 -1.81
CA PHE A 253 -6.77 12.16 -2.48
C PHE A 253 -6.90 12.00 -3.99
N ILE A 254 -7.90 12.68 -4.57
CA ILE A 254 -8.11 12.74 -6.02
C ILE A 254 -6.95 13.52 -6.63
N SER A 255 -6.33 12.98 -7.68
CA SER A 255 -5.25 13.66 -8.40
C SER A 255 -5.48 13.73 -9.92
N THR A 256 -6.72 14.03 -10.29
CA THR A 256 -7.18 14.27 -11.67
C THR A 256 -7.71 15.70 -11.81
N ASP A 257 -7.69 16.25 -13.03
CA ASP A 257 -8.33 17.52 -13.34
C ASP A 257 -9.86 17.45 -13.16
N LEU A 258 -10.34 18.06 -12.08
CA LEU A 258 -11.76 18.12 -11.73
C LEU A 258 -12.57 19.17 -12.51
N THR A 259 -11.96 19.92 -13.43
CA THR A 259 -12.70 20.88 -14.28
C THR A 259 -13.39 20.21 -15.46
N VAL A 260 -12.89 19.04 -15.88
CA VAL A 260 -13.40 18.27 -17.02
C VAL A 260 -13.49 16.76 -16.74
N PRO A 261 -14.08 16.32 -15.60
CA PRO A 261 -14.06 14.91 -15.25
C PRO A 261 -14.99 14.10 -16.16
N ALA A 262 -14.53 12.93 -16.59
CA ALA A 262 -15.39 11.98 -17.29
C ALA A 262 -16.51 11.47 -16.37
N ALA A 263 -17.69 11.19 -16.92
CA ALA A 263 -18.83 10.68 -16.14
C ALA A 263 -18.49 9.39 -15.39
N GLN A 264 -17.67 8.53 -15.99
CA GLN A 264 -17.18 7.32 -15.37
C GLN A 264 -16.28 7.59 -14.16
N THR A 265 -15.36 8.55 -14.27
CA THR A 265 -14.51 9.00 -13.16
C THR A 265 -15.34 9.43 -11.97
N LEU A 266 -16.38 10.24 -12.20
CA LEU A 266 -17.30 10.66 -11.14
C LEU A 266 -18.09 9.50 -10.56
N ALA A 267 -18.52 8.53 -11.37
CA ALA A 267 -19.24 7.36 -10.86
C ALA A 267 -18.38 6.53 -9.88
N ILE A 268 -17.07 6.42 -10.13
CA ILE A 268 -16.12 5.74 -9.24
C ILE A 268 -15.92 6.57 -7.98
N LEU A 269 -15.47 7.82 -8.13
CA LEU A 269 -15.15 8.72 -7.01
C LEU A 269 -16.35 9.05 -6.11
N LYS A 270 -17.57 8.90 -6.62
CA LYS A 270 -18.80 9.17 -5.86
C LYS A 270 -19.49 7.92 -5.33
N ASN A 271 -18.90 6.73 -5.45
CA ASN A 271 -19.54 5.51 -4.96
C ASN A 271 -19.59 5.50 -3.42
N PRO A 272 -20.76 5.72 -2.79
CA PRO A 272 -20.83 5.90 -1.34
C PRO A 272 -20.55 4.60 -0.58
N ARG A 273 -20.80 3.43 -1.20
CA ARG A 273 -20.55 2.13 -0.59
C ARG A 273 -19.05 1.86 -0.45
N ILE A 274 -18.28 2.25 -1.46
CA ILE A 274 -16.82 2.12 -1.44
C ILE A 274 -16.21 3.17 -0.51
N ILE A 275 -16.67 4.42 -0.55
CA ILE A 275 -16.21 5.47 0.38
C ILE A 275 -16.44 5.06 1.84
N ALA A 276 -17.58 4.44 2.14
CA ALA A 276 -17.92 3.95 3.48
C ALA A 276 -16.98 2.86 4.00
N LEU A 277 -16.13 2.26 3.16
CA LEU A 277 -15.05 1.38 3.62
C LEU A 277 -14.00 2.16 4.43
N ASN A 278 -13.88 3.49 4.31
CA ASN A 278 -13.11 4.32 5.24
C ASN A 278 -13.91 4.62 6.52
N ASP A 279 -14.26 3.57 7.25
CA ASP A 279 -15.09 3.66 8.44
C ASP A 279 -14.32 4.00 9.73
N ALA A 280 -15.07 4.25 10.80
CA ALA A 280 -14.52 4.68 12.09
C ALA A 280 -13.74 3.59 12.85
N LEU A 281 -13.89 2.31 12.47
CA LEU A 281 -13.08 1.24 13.06
C LEU A 281 -11.60 1.42 12.68
N GLY A 282 -11.34 1.92 11.48
CA GLY A 282 -9.98 2.20 11.01
C GLY A 282 -9.09 0.96 10.87
N ALA A 283 -9.66 -0.24 10.88
CA ALA A 283 -8.92 -1.48 10.67
C ALA A 283 -8.85 -1.80 9.16
N PRO A 284 -7.66 -1.79 8.53
CA PRO A 284 -7.55 -2.06 7.11
C PRO A 284 -7.80 -3.53 6.77
N ILE A 285 -8.11 -3.80 5.50
CA ILE A 285 -8.00 -5.15 4.96
C ILE A 285 -6.57 -5.68 5.12
N SER A 286 -6.45 -6.97 5.43
CA SER A 286 -5.17 -7.66 5.44
C SER A 286 -5.10 -8.68 4.30
N PHE A 287 -3.89 -8.93 3.81
CA PHE A 287 -3.63 -9.99 2.84
C PHE A 287 -4.03 -11.34 3.43
N ARG A 288 -4.83 -12.13 2.70
CA ARG A 288 -5.27 -13.46 3.12
C ARG A 288 -4.60 -14.55 2.33
N ARG A 289 -4.62 -14.40 1.00
CA ARG A 289 -4.09 -15.40 0.09
C ARG A 289 -3.82 -14.83 -1.29
N ARG A 290 -2.78 -15.35 -1.93
CA ARG A 290 -2.52 -15.20 -3.35
C ARG A 290 -2.67 -16.53 -4.04
N TYR A 291 -3.56 -16.58 -5.02
CA TYR A 291 -3.59 -17.60 -6.04
C TYR A 291 -2.67 -17.10 -7.15
N THR A 292 -1.40 -17.55 -7.12
CA THR A 292 -0.35 -17.10 -8.03
C THR A 292 -0.81 -17.11 -9.49
N ASN A 293 -0.53 -16.03 -10.22
CA ASN A 293 -0.99 -15.82 -11.59
C ASN A 293 -2.52 -15.98 -11.76
N ASP A 294 -3.32 -15.63 -10.76
CA ASP A 294 -4.77 -15.86 -10.81
C ASP A 294 -5.55 -14.72 -10.13
N HIS A 295 -5.56 -14.68 -8.80
CA HIS A 295 -6.22 -13.63 -8.03
C HIS A 295 -5.68 -13.52 -6.60
N ASP A 296 -5.87 -12.37 -5.96
CA ASP A 296 -5.63 -12.19 -4.53
C ASP A 296 -6.93 -12.09 -3.76
N VAL A 297 -6.89 -12.51 -2.49
CA VAL A 297 -7.95 -12.30 -1.51
C VAL A 297 -7.41 -11.45 -0.36
N TRP A 298 -8.10 -10.36 -0.09
CA TRP A 298 -7.88 -9.49 1.05
C TRP A 298 -9.17 -9.36 1.85
N ALA A 299 -9.08 -9.29 3.18
CA ALA A 299 -10.27 -9.13 4.01
C ALA A 299 -9.99 -8.43 5.33
N GLY A 300 -10.96 -7.67 5.83
CA GLY A 300 -10.86 -6.90 7.07
C GLY A 300 -12.22 -6.58 7.68
N PRO A 301 -12.27 -6.35 9.00
CA PRO A 301 -13.52 -6.03 9.69
C PRO A 301 -13.99 -4.60 9.38
N LEU A 302 -15.28 -4.36 9.56
CA LEU A 302 -15.90 -3.04 9.55
C LEU A 302 -16.58 -2.75 10.90
N ALA A 303 -16.82 -1.48 11.20
CA ALA A 303 -17.36 -0.94 12.44
C ALA A 303 -18.77 -1.45 12.75
N ASP A 304 -19.55 -1.81 11.72
CA ASP A 304 -20.88 -2.39 11.84
C ASP A 304 -20.86 -3.90 12.17
N GLY A 305 -19.67 -4.48 12.34
CA GLY A 305 -19.45 -5.91 12.61
C GLY A 305 -19.45 -6.78 11.36
N SER A 306 -19.63 -6.21 10.17
CA SER A 306 -19.45 -6.91 8.90
C SER A 306 -17.97 -7.09 8.55
N THR A 307 -17.69 -7.86 7.50
CA THR A 307 -16.34 -8.00 6.94
C THR A 307 -16.36 -7.59 5.49
N VAL A 308 -15.39 -6.77 5.06
CA VAL A 308 -15.14 -6.53 3.64
C VAL A 308 -14.16 -7.57 3.11
N ALA A 309 -14.45 -8.13 1.94
CA ALA A 309 -13.51 -8.96 1.17
C ALA A 309 -13.28 -8.33 -0.21
N VAL A 310 -12.02 -8.16 -0.59
CA VAL A 310 -11.60 -7.67 -1.91
C VAL A 310 -10.89 -8.80 -2.65
N VAL A 311 -11.43 -9.20 -3.79
CA VAL A 311 -10.89 -10.27 -4.64
C VAL A 311 -10.46 -9.68 -5.97
N VAL A 312 -9.15 -9.61 -6.22
CA VAL A 312 -8.58 -8.91 -7.38
C VAL A 312 -8.26 -9.89 -8.49
N ASN A 313 -8.82 -9.72 -9.68
CA ASN A 313 -8.48 -10.52 -10.86
C ASN A 313 -7.17 -10.02 -11.48
N TRP A 314 -6.05 -10.71 -11.29
CA TRP A 314 -4.77 -10.30 -11.87
C TRP A 314 -4.62 -10.63 -13.37
N GLN A 315 -5.61 -11.31 -13.95
CA GLN A 315 -5.55 -11.73 -15.35
C GLN A 315 -6.02 -10.63 -16.30
N ASN A 316 -5.39 -10.59 -17.48
CA ASN A 316 -5.71 -9.70 -18.61
C ASN A 316 -7.05 -10.04 -19.31
N ALA A 317 -7.88 -10.90 -18.72
CA ALA A 317 -9.14 -11.35 -19.29
C ALA A 317 -10.27 -11.34 -18.28
N SER A 318 -11.46 -10.97 -18.75
CA SER A 318 -12.70 -11.14 -18.00
C SER A 318 -12.99 -12.62 -17.81
N ARG A 319 -13.28 -13.04 -16.58
CA ARG A 319 -13.48 -14.45 -16.22
C ARG A 319 -14.34 -14.60 -14.97
N THR A 320 -14.82 -15.81 -14.73
CA THR A 320 -15.47 -16.15 -13.46
C THR A 320 -14.40 -16.44 -12.42
N LEU A 321 -14.35 -15.63 -11.35
CA LEU A 321 -13.55 -15.93 -10.17
C LEU A 321 -14.33 -16.81 -9.20
N ALA A 322 -13.58 -17.58 -8.40
CA ALA A 322 -14.10 -18.36 -7.30
C ALA A 322 -13.43 -17.90 -6.00
N LEU A 323 -14.20 -17.29 -5.11
CA LEU A 323 -13.79 -16.97 -3.74
C LEU A 323 -14.14 -18.13 -2.82
N ASP A 324 -13.15 -18.77 -2.21
CA ASP A 324 -13.37 -19.60 -1.03
C ASP A 324 -13.63 -18.68 0.17
N LEU A 325 -14.84 -18.72 0.73
CA LEU A 325 -15.22 -17.87 1.87
C LEU A 325 -14.33 -18.13 3.09
N ALA A 326 -13.70 -19.30 3.19
CA ALA A 326 -12.77 -19.60 4.28
C ALA A 326 -11.52 -18.68 4.24
N ASP A 327 -11.11 -18.20 3.06
CA ASP A 327 -10.02 -17.23 2.95
C ASP A 327 -10.42 -15.85 3.51
N ALA A 328 -11.73 -15.55 3.56
CA ALA A 328 -12.30 -14.39 4.25
C ALA A 328 -12.76 -14.70 5.70
N GLY A 329 -12.52 -15.92 6.20
CA GLY A 329 -12.82 -16.34 7.57
C GLY A 329 -14.20 -16.98 7.79
N PHE A 330 -14.97 -17.26 6.73
CA PHE A 330 -16.36 -17.74 6.86
C PHE A 330 -16.62 -19.06 6.13
N ALA A 331 -17.41 -19.95 6.72
CA ALA A 331 -17.99 -21.10 6.03
C ALA A 331 -19.25 -20.70 5.24
N ALA A 332 -19.98 -19.69 5.73
CA ALA A 332 -21.15 -19.12 5.09
C ALA A 332 -21.33 -17.65 5.52
N ALA A 333 -21.94 -16.82 4.69
CA ALA A 333 -22.26 -15.43 4.99
C ALA A 333 -23.42 -14.95 4.09
N THR A 334 -23.95 -13.76 4.35
CA THR A 334 -24.76 -13.01 3.37
C THR A 334 -23.88 -12.00 2.67
N ALA A 335 -23.83 -12.05 1.34
CA ALA A 335 -22.93 -11.23 0.53
C ALA A 335 -23.69 -10.11 -0.20
N THR A 336 -23.07 -8.93 -0.26
CA THR A 336 -23.48 -7.79 -1.10
C THR A 336 -22.27 -7.29 -1.87
N ASP A 337 -22.39 -7.09 -3.17
CA ASP A 337 -21.35 -6.46 -3.98
C ASP A 337 -21.41 -4.94 -3.78
N LEU A 338 -20.33 -4.35 -3.25
CA LEU A 338 -20.22 -2.92 -2.95
C LEU A 338 -19.94 -2.07 -4.19
N ILE A 339 -19.39 -2.65 -5.27
CA ILE A 339 -19.23 -1.90 -6.53
C ILE A 339 -20.63 -1.58 -7.09
N THR A 340 -21.44 -2.62 -7.33
CA THR A 340 -22.75 -2.46 -7.98
C THR A 340 -23.89 -2.14 -6.99
N GLY A 341 -23.76 -2.53 -5.73
CA GLY A 341 -24.85 -2.52 -4.73
C GLY A 341 -25.75 -3.75 -4.81
N ALA A 342 -25.42 -4.76 -5.62
CA ALA A 342 -26.25 -5.95 -5.78
C ALA A 342 -26.22 -6.83 -4.51
N ALA A 343 -27.40 -7.15 -3.99
CA ALA A 343 -27.56 -8.16 -2.95
C ALA A 343 -27.39 -9.56 -3.56
N LEU A 344 -26.30 -10.24 -3.24
CA LEU A 344 -26.02 -11.60 -3.72
C LEU A 344 -26.69 -12.67 -2.83
N GLY A 345 -27.07 -12.28 -1.60
CA GLY A 345 -27.80 -13.14 -0.67
C GLY A 345 -26.91 -14.13 0.08
N PRO A 346 -27.50 -15.16 0.69
CA PRO A 346 -26.76 -16.18 1.43
C PRO A 346 -25.84 -17.02 0.53
N VAL A 347 -24.59 -17.15 0.94
CA VAL A 347 -23.54 -17.92 0.25
C VAL A 347 -22.84 -18.87 1.22
N ARG A 348 -22.33 -20.01 0.72
CA ARG A 348 -21.69 -21.05 1.53
C ARG A 348 -20.56 -21.71 0.75
N GLY A 349 -19.43 -21.93 1.42
CA GLY A 349 -18.23 -22.51 0.81
C GLY A 349 -17.65 -21.54 -0.22
N THR A 350 -17.99 -21.72 -1.49
CA THR A 350 -17.43 -20.92 -2.59
C THR A 350 -18.47 -19.99 -3.19
N LEU A 351 -18.10 -18.72 -3.37
CA LEU A 351 -18.85 -17.76 -4.17
C LEU A 351 -18.18 -17.60 -5.52
N THR A 352 -18.94 -17.67 -6.61
CA THR A 352 -18.44 -17.39 -7.96
C THR A 352 -19.09 -16.16 -8.55
N ALA A 353 -18.30 -15.35 -9.25
CA ALA A 353 -18.79 -14.14 -9.90
C ALA A 353 -17.96 -13.80 -11.16
N PRO A 354 -18.58 -13.24 -12.21
CA PRO A 354 -17.83 -12.69 -13.34
C PRO A 354 -17.09 -11.42 -12.89
N VAL A 355 -15.80 -11.35 -13.19
CA VAL A 355 -14.94 -10.20 -12.91
C VAL A 355 -14.19 -9.82 -14.18
N ALA A 356 -14.18 -8.53 -14.51
CA ALA A 356 -13.47 -8.00 -15.67
C ALA A 356 -11.96 -8.28 -15.57
N ALA A 357 -11.24 -8.16 -16.69
CA ALA A 357 -9.77 -8.10 -16.67
C ALA A 357 -9.34 -6.99 -15.70
N HIS A 358 -8.48 -7.32 -14.73
CA HIS A 358 -8.00 -6.38 -13.70
C HIS A 358 -9.10 -5.75 -12.83
N GLY A 359 -10.32 -6.29 -12.90
CA GLY A 359 -11.42 -5.92 -12.02
C GLY A 359 -11.29 -6.57 -10.65
N ALA A 360 -12.14 -6.12 -9.72
CA ALA A 360 -12.25 -6.72 -8.40
C ALA A 360 -13.71 -7.05 -8.06
N LEU A 361 -13.89 -8.08 -7.25
CA LEU A 361 -15.12 -8.31 -6.50
C LEU A 361 -14.93 -7.71 -5.10
N VAL A 362 -15.81 -6.79 -4.70
CA VAL A 362 -15.74 -6.12 -3.39
C VAL A 362 -17.00 -6.47 -2.62
N LEU A 363 -16.88 -7.38 -1.66
CA LEU A 363 -18.03 -7.92 -0.94
C LEU A 363 -18.10 -7.35 0.47
N GLN A 364 -19.29 -6.94 0.88
CA GLN A 364 -19.65 -6.90 2.29
C GLN A 364 -20.25 -8.25 2.69
N LEU A 365 -19.67 -8.86 3.72
CA LEU A 365 -20.07 -10.14 4.29
C LEU A 365 -20.69 -9.89 5.67
N THR A 366 -21.95 -10.28 5.82
CA THR A 366 -22.74 -10.16 7.06
C THR A 366 -23.26 -11.52 7.50
N ALA A 367 -23.76 -11.62 8.74
CA ALA A 367 -24.32 -12.87 9.30
C ALA A 367 -23.39 -14.09 9.10
N GLY A 368 -22.08 -13.86 9.28
CA GLY A 368 -21.05 -14.84 9.00
C GLY A 368 -21.06 -16.02 9.96
N VAL A 369 -20.99 -17.23 9.43
CA VAL A 369 -20.67 -18.44 10.16
C VAL A 369 -19.16 -18.67 10.03
N PRO A 370 -18.37 -18.61 11.11
CA PRO A 370 -16.91 -18.75 11.02
C PRO A 370 -16.49 -20.06 10.36
N ALA A 371 -15.47 -20.00 9.49
CA ALA A 371 -14.79 -21.20 9.01
C ALA A 371 -13.85 -21.73 10.11
N PRO A 372 -13.70 -23.06 10.26
CA PRO A 372 -12.66 -23.61 11.11
C PRO A 372 -11.28 -23.12 10.68
N ALA A 373 -10.49 -22.60 11.62
CA ALA A 373 -9.11 -22.23 11.34
C ALA A 373 -8.32 -23.50 10.94
N PRO A 374 -7.57 -23.49 9.82
CA PRO A 374 -6.78 -24.66 9.45
C PRO A 374 -5.69 -24.92 10.49
N ALA A 375 -5.54 -26.18 10.88
CA ALA A 375 -4.47 -26.63 11.77
C ALA A 375 -3.28 -27.12 10.92
N PHE A 376 -2.07 -26.68 11.27
CA PHE A 376 -0.85 -27.00 10.51
C PHE A 376 0.15 -27.76 11.35
N THR A 377 0.74 -28.80 10.76
CA THR A 377 1.99 -29.42 11.25
C THR A 377 3.16 -28.71 10.60
N TYR A 378 4.03 -28.09 11.40
CA TYR A 378 5.16 -27.29 10.91
C TYR A 378 6.47 -28.06 10.82
N TYR A 379 7.15 -27.87 9.70
CA TYR A 379 8.47 -28.42 9.37
C TYR A 379 9.46 -27.27 9.25
N ALA A 380 10.45 -27.21 10.14
CA ALA A 380 11.46 -26.16 10.13
C ALA A 380 12.40 -26.29 8.93
N ALA A 381 12.67 -25.18 8.25
CA ALA A 381 13.54 -25.13 7.07
C ALA A 381 14.99 -25.56 7.39
N ALA A 382 15.47 -25.24 8.60
CA ALA A 382 16.76 -25.66 9.11
C ALA A 382 16.65 -26.79 10.17
N GLY A 383 15.58 -27.58 10.12
CA GLY A 383 15.33 -28.68 11.07
C GLY A 383 15.92 -30.03 10.64
N PRO A 384 15.83 -31.07 11.49
CA PRO A 384 16.39 -32.41 11.19
C PRO A 384 15.81 -33.09 9.94
N GLY A 385 14.60 -32.72 9.52
CA GLY A 385 13.95 -33.24 8.32
C GLY A 385 14.29 -32.48 7.04
N ALA A 386 15.19 -31.50 7.08
CA ALA A 386 15.56 -30.68 5.94
C ALA A 386 16.86 -31.17 5.27
N VAL A 387 16.84 -31.23 3.94
CA VAL A 387 17.99 -31.53 3.08
C VAL A 387 18.26 -30.32 2.22
N LEU A 388 19.47 -29.76 2.33
CA LEU A 388 19.92 -28.59 1.57
C LEU A 388 20.89 -29.02 0.47
N ALA A 389 20.77 -28.43 -0.71
CA ALA A 389 21.68 -28.69 -1.83
C ALA A 389 21.95 -27.42 -2.65
N GLY A 390 22.99 -27.46 -3.49
CA GLY A 390 23.23 -26.47 -4.55
C GLY A 390 23.52 -25.05 -4.09
N GLY A 391 23.92 -24.86 -2.82
CA GLY A 391 24.25 -23.55 -2.25
C GLY A 391 23.27 -23.05 -1.19
N ALA A 392 22.09 -23.67 -1.08
CA ALA A 392 21.15 -23.35 0.00
C ALA A 392 21.81 -23.59 1.38
N ALA A 393 21.68 -22.61 2.29
CA ALA A 393 22.39 -22.64 3.56
C ALA A 393 21.60 -21.97 4.70
N PRO A 394 21.78 -22.44 5.95
CA PRO A 394 21.14 -21.81 7.10
C PRO A 394 21.79 -20.46 7.44
N ARG A 395 20.98 -19.51 7.90
CA ARG A 395 21.41 -18.22 8.49
C ARG A 395 20.58 -17.95 9.74
N VAL A 396 21.21 -17.42 10.78
CA VAL A 396 20.52 -16.93 11.98
C VAL A 396 20.08 -15.49 11.76
N VAL A 397 18.82 -15.20 12.06
CA VAL A 397 18.16 -13.88 11.98
C VAL A 397 17.48 -13.58 13.32
N ASN A 398 17.30 -12.29 13.64
CA ASN A 398 16.73 -11.84 14.92
C ASN A 398 17.38 -12.49 16.16
N GLY A 399 18.67 -12.80 16.08
CA GLY A 399 19.46 -13.42 17.17
C GLY A 399 19.12 -14.87 17.53
N SER A 400 18.01 -15.45 17.05
CA SER A 400 17.56 -16.78 17.50
C SER A 400 16.85 -17.64 16.45
N ALA A 401 16.27 -17.05 15.40
CA ALA A 401 15.57 -17.81 14.37
C ALA A 401 16.56 -18.26 13.29
N THR A 402 16.54 -19.54 12.91
CA THR A 402 17.36 -20.04 11.79
C THR A 402 16.50 -20.20 10.56
N VAL A 403 16.78 -19.41 9.53
CA VAL A 403 16.18 -19.51 8.19
C VAL A 403 17.12 -20.22 7.24
N VAL A 404 16.62 -20.67 6.09
CA VAL A 404 17.42 -21.17 4.97
C VAL A 404 17.32 -20.18 3.82
N GLY A 405 18.45 -19.57 3.47
CA GLY A 405 18.58 -18.71 2.31
C GLY A 405 19.33 -19.38 1.16
N PHE A 406 19.62 -18.60 0.12
CA PHE A 406 20.25 -19.08 -1.12
C PHE A 406 19.50 -20.25 -1.78
N VAL A 407 18.17 -20.31 -1.58
CA VAL A 407 17.29 -21.22 -2.32
C VAL A 407 17.03 -20.60 -3.69
N GLY A 408 17.20 -21.38 -4.76
CA GLY A 408 17.20 -20.90 -6.15
C GLY A 408 18.59 -20.84 -6.78
N ASN A 409 18.66 -20.59 -8.09
CA ASN A 409 19.91 -20.62 -8.87
C ASN A 409 20.73 -21.91 -8.67
N GLY A 410 20.05 -23.05 -8.64
CA GLY A 410 20.65 -24.36 -8.36
C GLY A 410 20.54 -24.80 -6.89
N GLY A 411 20.35 -23.86 -5.96
CA GLY A 411 20.10 -24.15 -4.55
C GLY A 411 18.68 -24.68 -4.29
N THR A 412 18.55 -25.69 -3.44
CA THR A 412 17.23 -26.26 -3.06
C THR A 412 17.14 -26.56 -1.58
N LEU A 413 15.92 -26.43 -1.05
CA LEU A 413 15.51 -26.87 0.28
C LEU A 413 14.49 -28.00 0.11
N THR A 414 14.76 -29.20 0.63
CA THR A 414 13.81 -30.30 0.61
C THR A 414 13.45 -30.70 2.04
N LEU A 415 12.17 -30.59 2.38
CA LEU A 415 11.60 -31.09 3.62
C LEU A 415 11.16 -32.55 3.42
N THR A 416 11.53 -33.45 4.33
CA THR A 416 11.26 -34.88 4.24
C THR A 416 10.42 -35.36 5.42
N GLY A 417 9.76 -36.52 5.27
CA GLY A 417 8.87 -37.06 6.30
C GLY A 417 7.61 -36.20 6.50
N VAL A 418 7.21 -35.47 5.45
CA VAL A 418 6.04 -34.58 5.51
C VAL A 418 4.77 -35.41 5.48
N ASP A 419 3.90 -35.20 6.47
CA ASP A 419 2.62 -35.86 6.59
C ASP A 419 1.59 -35.28 5.60
N GLY A 420 1.12 -36.13 4.69
CA GLY A 420 0.03 -35.83 3.78
C GLY A 420 -1.36 -36.14 4.37
N GLY A 421 -1.44 -36.44 5.67
CA GLY A 421 -2.65 -36.83 6.36
C GLY A 421 -3.17 -38.20 5.90
N ALA A 422 -4.39 -38.55 6.32
CA ALA A 422 -4.94 -39.90 6.08
C ALA A 422 -5.23 -40.19 4.59
N ALA A 423 -5.46 -39.16 3.77
CA ALA A 423 -5.89 -39.31 2.38
C ALA A 423 -4.87 -38.81 1.34
N GLY A 424 -3.84 -38.06 1.74
CA GLY A 424 -2.97 -37.37 0.78
C GLY A 424 -3.71 -36.29 -0.01
N GLY A 425 -3.40 -36.17 -1.30
CA GLY A 425 -4.07 -35.28 -2.25
C GLY A 425 -3.47 -33.87 -2.29
N THR A 426 -4.36 -32.87 -2.32
CA THR A 426 -3.97 -31.44 -2.28
C THR A 426 -4.04 -30.94 -0.85
N LYS A 427 -2.96 -30.32 -0.38
CA LYS A 427 -2.87 -29.74 0.96
C LYS A 427 -2.72 -28.23 0.91
N LEU A 428 -3.31 -27.56 1.89
CA LEU A 428 -3.05 -26.15 2.15
C LEU A 428 -1.77 -26.03 2.97
N LEU A 429 -0.88 -25.15 2.54
CA LEU A 429 0.38 -24.85 3.20
C LEU A 429 0.32 -23.50 3.92
N ALA A 430 1.15 -23.37 4.95
CA ALA A 430 1.48 -22.14 5.67
C ALA A 430 2.99 -21.91 5.55
N VAL A 431 3.43 -20.92 4.79
CA VAL A 431 4.86 -20.68 4.59
C VAL A 431 5.28 -19.43 5.38
N ASP A 432 6.25 -19.60 6.26
CA ASP A 432 6.89 -18.50 6.98
C ASP A 432 8.23 -18.22 6.32
N TYR A 433 8.46 -16.99 5.89
CA TYR A 433 9.57 -16.61 5.01
C TYR A 433 10.04 -15.17 5.23
N ILE A 434 11.18 -14.82 4.62
CA ILE A 434 11.74 -13.48 4.57
C ILE A 434 11.98 -13.10 3.11
N ASN A 435 11.44 -11.95 2.71
CA ASN A 435 11.70 -11.32 1.43
C ASN A 435 11.82 -9.80 1.65
N ALA A 436 13.04 -9.27 1.57
CA ALA A 436 13.32 -7.84 1.68
C ALA A 436 13.85 -7.24 0.37
N ASP A 437 13.49 -7.85 -0.76
CA ASP A 437 13.89 -7.41 -2.10
C ASP A 437 12.97 -6.29 -2.59
N VAL A 438 13.09 -5.12 -1.94
CA VAL A 438 12.32 -3.92 -2.26
C VAL A 438 12.84 -3.32 -3.56
N VAL A 439 11.94 -2.99 -4.47
CA VAL A 439 12.26 -2.30 -5.72
C VAL A 439 11.45 -1.01 -5.84
N PHE A 440 12.12 0.08 -6.23
CA PHE A 440 11.50 1.39 -6.48
C PHE A 440 11.02 1.54 -7.94
N SER A 441 11.23 0.52 -8.77
CA SER A 441 10.79 0.44 -10.16
C SER A 441 10.03 -0.86 -10.41
N ASP A 442 9.20 -0.88 -11.45
CA ASP A 442 8.46 -2.08 -11.82
C ASP A 442 9.38 -3.16 -12.39
N THR A 443 9.13 -4.42 -11.99
CA THR A 443 9.81 -5.62 -12.48
C THR A 443 8.78 -6.71 -12.81
N ALA A 444 9.22 -7.85 -13.36
CA ALA A 444 8.32 -8.97 -13.65
C ALA A 444 7.57 -9.53 -12.41
N CYS A 445 8.05 -9.23 -11.19
CA CYS A 445 7.38 -9.49 -9.92
C CYS A 445 7.69 -8.32 -8.97
N SER A 446 7.19 -7.12 -9.26
CA SER A 446 7.48 -5.93 -8.43
C SER A 446 7.21 -6.21 -6.95
N ASN A 447 8.21 -6.04 -6.09
CA ASN A 447 8.14 -6.30 -4.65
C ASN A 447 7.71 -7.74 -4.29
N CYS A 448 8.08 -8.73 -5.11
CA CYS A 448 7.89 -10.14 -4.79
C CYS A 448 9.02 -11.02 -5.33
N ARG A 449 9.22 -12.18 -4.70
CA ARG A 449 10.08 -13.24 -5.22
C ARG A 449 9.28 -14.48 -5.55
N ASN A 450 9.68 -15.14 -6.63
CA ASN A 450 9.10 -16.41 -7.01
C ASN A 450 9.76 -17.56 -6.24
N ALA A 451 8.96 -18.51 -5.78
CA ALA A 451 9.39 -19.80 -5.29
C ALA A 451 8.59 -20.91 -5.97
N PHE A 452 9.20 -22.07 -6.18
CA PHE A 452 8.57 -23.22 -6.83
C PHE A 452 8.59 -24.40 -5.87
N PHE A 453 7.39 -24.91 -5.55
CA PHE A 453 7.18 -26.00 -4.60
C PHE A 453 6.81 -27.27 -5.36
N SER A 454 7.50 -28.38 -5.10
CA SER A 454 7.21 -29.70 -5.69
C SER A 454 7.04 -30.74 -4.58
N VAL A 455 6.02 -31.59 -4.70
CA VAL A 455 5.79 -32.71 -3.79
C VAL A 455 6.21 -34.00 -4.47
N ASN A 456 7.05 -34.80 -3.80
CA ASN A 456 7.48 -36.12 -4.27
C ASN A 456 8.08 -36.12 -5.70
N GLY A 457 8.73 -35.01 -6.10
CA GLY A 457 9.27 -34.85 -7.46
C GLY A 457 8.22 -34.60 -8.55
N GLY A 458 6.97 -34.30 -8.17
CA GLY A 458 5.90 -33.93 -9.09
C GLY A 458 6.08 -32.53 -9.71
N ALA A 459 5.08 -32.12 -10.49
CA ALA A 459 5.08 -30.80 -11.12
C ALA A 459 5.16 -29.69 -10.06
N ALA A 460 6.04 -28.71 -10.30
CA ALA A 460 6.22 -27.61 -9.37
C ALA A 460 5.08 -26.59 -9.48
N VAL A 461 4.63 -26.06 -8.34
CA VAL A 461 3.67 -24.97 -8.23
C VAL A 461 4.41 -23.67 -7.89
N GLN A 462 4.17 -22.63 -8.66
CA GLN A 462 4.75 -21.30 -8.43
C GLN A 462 4.02 -20.56 -7.29
N ALA A 463 4.79 -19.91 -6.43
CA ALA A 463 4.35 -18.97 -5.41
C ALA A 463 4.99 -17.60 -5.66
N GLN A 464 4.18 -16.56 -5.91
CA GLN A 464 4.63 -15.16 -5.99
C GLN A 464 4.59 -14.55 -4.58
N MET A 465 5.68 -14.68 -3.84
CA MET A 465 5.75 -14.34 -2.43
C MET A 465 6.09 -12.84 -2.26
N PRO A 466 5.17 -12.01 -1.74
CA PRO A 466 5.38 -10.55 -1.57
C PRO A 466 6.47 -10.23 -0.54
N LEU A 467 6.73 -8.96 -0.29
CA LEU A 467 7.66 -8.54 0.76
C LEU A 467 7.23 -9.04 2.15
N SER A 468 8.21 -9.36 2.98
CA SER A 468 8.01 -9.56 4.42
C SER A 468 8.28 -8.31 5.25
N GLY A 469 9.01 -7.35 4.67
CA GLY A 469 9.45 -6.09 5.26
C GLY A 469 10.64 -5.56 4.45
N GLN A 470 11.31 -4.52 4.94
CA GLN A 470 12.50 -3.96 4.26
C GLN A 470 13.83 -4.45 4.86
N SER A 471 13.79 -5.47 5.71
CA SER A 471 14.98 -6.09 6.30
C SER A 471 14.95 -7.61 6.13
N TRP A 472 16.11 -8.19 5.82
CA TRP A 472 16.34 -9.63 5.74
C TRP A 472 16.30 -10.36 7.10
N ASP A 473 15.84 -9.66 8.14
CA ASP A 473 15.52 -10.19 9.45
C ASP A 473 14.00 -10.25 9.72
N ILE A 474 13.13 -9.64 8.90
CA ILE A 474 11.69 -9.59 9.18
C ILE A 474 10.98 -10.80 8.56
N VAL A 475 10.38 -11.64 9.41
CA VAL A 475 9.60 -12.82 8.97
C VAL A 475 8.16 -12.43 8.68
N PHE A 476 7.68 -12.78 7.49
CA PHE A 476 6.26 -12.87 7.19
C PHE A 476 5.77 -14.29 7.50
N ALA A 477 4.71 -14.40 8.29
CA ALA A 477 4.17 -15.68 8.71
C ALA A 477 2.85 -16.01 8.00
N GLY A 478 2.69 -17.29 7.63
CA GLY A 478 1.40 -17.82 7.21
C GLY A 478 1.00 -17.55 5.76
N TYR A 479 1.94 -17.33 4.84
CA TYR A 479 1.61 -17.28 3.41
C TYR A 479 0.95 -18.59 2.97
N ARG A 480 -0.22 -18.49 2.33
CA ARG A 480 -1.04 -19.65 1.98
C ARG A 480 -0.79 -20.10 0.54
N LEU A 481 -0.55 -21.39 0.35
CA LEU A 481 -0.39 -22.04 -0.95
C LEU A 481 -1.12 -23.39 -0.95
N ALA A 482 -1.89 -23.71 -2.00
CA ALA A 482 -2.38 -25.07 -2.19
C ALA A 482 -1.39 -25.87 -3.02
N LEU A 483 -1.04 -27.07 -2.56
CA LEU A 483 -0.02 -27.89 -3.19
C LEU A 483 -0.54 -29.33 -3.38
N PRO A 484 -0.65 -29.83 -4.62
CA PRO A 484 -1.09 -31.19 -4.92
C PRO A 484 0.05 -32.22 -4.78
N GLY A 485 -0.31 -33.50 -4.82
CA GLY A 485 0.65 -34.60 -4.96
C GLY A 485 1.09 -35.28 -3.66
N PHE A 486 0.45 -34.97 -2.53
CA PHE A 486 0.70 -35.67 -1.27
C PHE A 486 0.16 -37.09 -1.32
N LEU A 487 0.93 -38.03 -0.79
CA LEU A 487 0.53 -39.39 -0.46
C LEU A 487 0.05 -39.46 1.01
N PRO A 488 -0.79 -40.43 1.38
CA PRO A 488 -1.16 -40.66 2.76
C PRO A 488 0.04 -40.89 3.69
N GLY A 489 0.03 -40.23 4.85
CA GLY A 489 1.02 -40.40 5.92
C GLY A 489 2.31 -39.59 5.75
N ALA A 490 3.22 -39.76 6.72
CA ALA A 490 4.50 -39.05 6.84
C ALA A 490 5.62 -39.59 5.92
N VAL A 491 5.31 -39.72 4.63
CA VAL A 491 6.21 -40.29 3.62
C VAL A 491 6.60 -39.28 2.53
N ASN A 492 6.07 -38.06 2.61
CA ASN A 492 6.23 -37.10 1.53
C ASN A 492 7.52 -36.28 1.64
N SER A 493 7.99 -35.82 0.49
CA SER A 493 8.97 -34.75 0.39
C SER A 493 8.36 -33.50 -0.24
N VAL A 494 8.73 -32.33 0.28
CA VAL A 494 8.39 -31.02 -0.30
C VAL A 494 9.69 -30.30 -0.62
N GLN A 495 9.98 -30.17 -1.90
CA GLN A 495 11.14 -29.44 -2.40
C GLN A 495 10.75 -28.01 -2.77
N ILE A 496 11.60 -27.05 -2.40
CA ILE A 496 11.50 -25.63 -2.71
C ILE A 496 12.76 -25.22 -3.48
N GLY A 497 12.55 -24.52 -4.58
CA GLY A 497 13.62 -23.98 -5.41
C GLY A 497 13.14 -22.85 -6.30
N ASN A 498 14.05 -22.33 -7.12
CA ASN A 498 13.72 -21.43 -8.21
C ASN A 498 14.77 -21.62 -9.33
N PRO A 499 14.36 -21.95 -10.57
CA PRO A 499 15.30 -22.32 -11.63
C PRO A 499 16.09 -21.14 -12.21
N SER A 500 15.65 -19.90 -12.03
CA SER A 500 16.21 -18.73 -12.74
C SER A 500 16.49 -17.51 -11.85
N ALA A 501 16.17 -17.57 -10.56
CA ALA A 501 16.45 -16.52 -9.60
C ALA A 501 16.56 -17.10 -8.18
N PHE A 502 16.88 -16.25 -7.20
CA PHE A 502 16.74 -16.61 -5.79
C PHE A 502 15.29 -16.49 -5.34
N ALA A 503 14.84 -17.45 -4.55
CA ALA A 503 13.60 -17.42 -3.80
C ALA A 503 13.75 -16.57 -2.52
N PRO A 504 12.68 -16.38 -1.72
CA PRO A 504 12.81 -15.88 -0.36
C PRO A 504 13.65 -16.81 0.54
N ASP A 505 14.04 -16.31 1.71
CA ASP A 505 14.59 -17.16 2.77
C ASP A 505 13.44 -17.82 3.53
N PHE A 506 13.54 -19.11 3.87
CA PHE A 506 12.45 -19.86 4.49
C PHE A 506 12.73 -20.16 5.96
N LEU A 507 11.74 -19.91 6.83
CA LEU A 507 11.79 -20.29 8.25
C LEU A 507 11.20 -21.69 8.47
N ARG A 508 9.98 -21.92 7.98
CA ARG A 508 9.26 -23.19 8.13
C ARG A 508 8.07 -23.29 7.17
N VAL A 509 7.63 -24.50 6.91
CA VAL A 509 6.42 -24.81 6.14
C VAL A 509 5.47 -25.61 7.01
N GLY A 510 4.25 -25.11 7.20
CA GLY A 510 3.13 -25.82 7.79
C GLY A 510 2.33 -26.55 6.72
N VAL A 511 1.91 -27.78 6.98
CA VAL A 511 1.02 -28.54 6.10
C VAL A 511 -0.27 -28.83 6.87
N ALA A 512 -1.41 -28.49 6.25
CA ALA A 512 -2.72 -28.76 6.84
C ALA A 512 -3.01 -30.27 6.89
N ALA A 513 -3.69 -30.69 7.97
CA ALA A 513 -4.04 -32.09 8.23
C ALA A 513 -4.78 -32.79 7.08
#